data_AF-A0A0B4FQ18-F1
#
_entry.id   AF-A0A0B4FQ18-F1
#
_cell.length_a   1.000
_cell.length_b   1.000
_cell.length_c   1.000
_cell.angle_alpha   90.00
_cell.angle_beta   90.00
_cell.angle_gamma   90.00
#
_symmetry.space_group_name_H-M   'P 1'
#
loop_
_entity.id
_entity.type
_entity.pdbx_description
1 polymer ?
#
loop_
_entity_poly.entity_id
_entity_poly.type
_entity_poly.pdbx_seq_one_letter_code
_entity_poly.pdbx_strand_id
1 'polypeptide(L)'
;MLKRLFSIGFSSFIMEFAAAIVLVLFNIQFMRYGGEISVSAFCIVASTFYFFRMLFTGLGQGLQPIVSFFFGKKEREKGKEVYRKAKSLALGISVLCFAFVFFQKESIMSFYHSDRNFILFAARGLLLYCTSIFFVAFNLLSISYYQAIGNGKLANLFSFGRSFLFLLPFLYVLPAVWGMTGMWLVLTFTEAATSISIFYYQNYRKKKKFLDIGRRV
;
A
#
# COMPACT_ATOMS: atom_id res chain seq x y z
N MET A 1 -16.09 21.12 23.09
CA MET A 1 -14.89 21.22 22.24
C MET A 1 -13.80 20.22 22.65
N LEU A 2 -13.36 20.20 23.91
CA LEU A 2 -12.36 19.24 24.45
C LEU A 2 -12.71 17.76 24.23
N LYS A 3 -13.93 17.30 24.54
CA LYS A 3 -14.35 15.89 24.27
C LYS A 3 -14.23 15.49 22.80
N ARG A 4 -14.45 16.43 21.87
CA ARG A 4 -14.35 16.20 20.42
C ARG A 4 -12.89 16.15 19.97
N LEU A 5 -12.04 17.03 20.52
CA LEU A 5 -10.58 16.98 20.31
C LEU A 5 -9.98 15.67 20.85
N PHE A 6 -10.36 15.27 22.06
CA PHE A 6 -9.94 13.99 22.65
C PHE A 6 -10.42 12.80 21.82
N SER A 7 -11.68 12.78 21.37
CA SER A 7 -12.20 11.68 20.54
C SER A 7 -11.47 11.56 19.20
N ILE A 8 -11.14 12.68 18.55
CA ILE A 8 -10.37 12.68 17.29
C ILE A 8 -8.92 12.27 17.54
N GLY A 9 -8.27 12.87 18.54
CA GLY A 9 -6.87 12.58 18.88
C GLY A 9 -6.67 11.13 19.34
N PHE A 10 -7.59 10.58 20.12
CA PHE A 10 -7.57 9.19 20.57
C PHE A 10 -7.71 8.21 19.40
N SER A 11 -8.54 8.52 18.40
CA SER A 11 -8.64 7.70 17.18
C SER A 11 -7.33 7.69 16.39
N SER A 12 -6.65 8.84 16.28
CA SER A 12 -5.33 8.91 15.63
C SER A 12 -4.27 8.15 16.43
N PHE A 13 -4.28 8.28 17.76
CA PHE A 13 -3.39 7.55 18.66
C PHE A 13 -3.51 6.04 18.48
N ILE A 14 -4.74 5.50 18.42
CA ILE A 14 -4.96 4.05 18.20
C ILE A 14 -4.33 3.60 16.88
N MET A 15 -4.48 4.39 15.81
CA MET A 15 -3.93 4.04 14.50
C MET A 15 -2.40 4.02 14.50
N GLU A 16 -1.75 5.01 15.12
CA GLU A 16 -0.29 5.07 15.25
C GLU A 16 0.26 3.99 16.19
N PHE A 17 -0.41 3.76 17.31
CA PHE A 17 -0.04 2.70 18.24
C PHE A 17 -0.13 1.31 17.60
N ALA A 18 -1.21 1.07 16.84
CA ALA A 18 -1.36 -0.18 16.11
C ALA A 18 -0.28 -0.31 15.02
N ALA A 19 0.09 0.76 14.33
CA ALA A 19 1.19 0.74 13.36
C ALA A 19 2.54 0.38 14.02
N ALA A 20 2.81 0.91 15.22
CA ALA A 20 3.98 0.54 16.01
C ALA A 20 3.97 -0.95 16.40
N ILE A 21 2.82 -1.49 16.82
CA ILE A 21 2.67 -2.93 17.10
C ILE A 21 2.98 -3.76 15.86
N VAL A 22 2.43 -3.40 14.71
CA VAL A 22 2.67 -4.14 13.45
C VAL A 22 4.15 -4.18 13.09
N LEU A 23 4.87 -3.07 13.29
CA LEU A 23 6.32 -3.02 13.07
C LEU A 23 7.07 -3.98 14.00
N VAL A 24 6.71 -3.99 15.30
CA VAL A 24 7.30 -4.93 16.27
C VAL A 24 7.00 -6.37 15.88
N LEU A 25 5.77 -6.68 15.47
CA LEU A 25 5.39 -8.02 15.03
C LEU A 25 6.17 -8.46 13.79
N PHE A 26 6.40 -7.58 12.82
CA PHE A 26 7.26 -7.86 11.68
C PHE A 26 8.68 -8.22 12.13
N ASN A 27 9.29 -7.42 13.01
CA ASN A 27 10.63 -7.69 13.53
C ASN A 27 10.69 -9.03 14.27
N ILE A 28 9.68 -9.34 15.10
CA ILE A 28 9.59 -10.64 15.80
C ILE A 28 9.49 -11.79 14.79
N GLN A 29 8.67 -11.67 13.74
CA GLN A 29 8.54 -12.73 12.75
C GLN A 29 9.83 -12.90 11.93
N PHE A 30 10.47 -11.82 11.47
CA PHE A 30 11.76 -11.90 10.78
C PHE A 30 12.84 -12.51 11.68
N MET A 31 12.86 -12.17 12.98
CA MET A 31 13.75 -12.78 13.97
C MET A 31 13.49 -14.29 14.11
N ARG A 32 12.22 -14.68 14.22
CA ARG A 32 11.82 -16.08 14.40
C ARG A 32 12.22 -16.96 13.22
N TYR A 33 12.04 -16.47 11.98
CA TYR A 33 12.27 -17.27 10.78
C TYR A 33 13.70 -17.23 10.24
N GLY A 34 14.49 -16.22 10.59
CA GLY A 34 15.85 -16.09 10.04
C GLY A 34 16.83 -15.26 10.87
N GLY A 35 16.56 -15.07 12.16
CA GLY A 35 17.47 -14.45 13.12
C GLY A 35 17.80 -12.98 12.86
N GLU A 36 18.86 -12.50 13.51
CA GLU A 36 19.28 -11.09 13.47
C GLU A 36 19.58 -10.60 12.06
N ILE A 37 20.23 -11.44 11.24
CA ILE A 37 20.53 -11.15 9.83
C ILE A 37 19.26 -10.81 9.05
N SER A 38 18.17 -11.55 9.30
CA SER A 38 16.90 -11.34 8.61
C SER A 38 16.19 -10.05 9.01
N VAL A 39 16.28 -9.67 10.29
CA VAL A 39 15.74 -8.40 10.78
C VAL A 39 16.51 -7.23 10.18
N SER A 40 17.85 -7.29 10.18
CA SER A 40 18.70 -6.26 9.58
C SER A 40 18.42 -6.08 8.08
N ALA A 41 18.33 -7.21 7.33
CA ALA A 41 17.98 -7.19 5.92
C ALA A 41 16.58 -6.61 5.69
N PHE A 42 15.60 -6.97 6.51
CA PHE A 42 14.25 -6.40 6.44
C PHE A 42 14.26 -4.87 6.62
N CYS A 43 14.98 -4.35 7.61
CA CYS A 43 15.09 -2.91 7.82
C CYS A 43 15.63 -2.17 6.60
N ILE A 44 16.69 -2.69 5.96
CA ILE A 44 17.26 -2.11 4.74
C ILE A 44 16.29 -2.20 3.56
N VAL A 45 15.67 -3.36 3.36
CA VAL A 45 14.70 -3.60 2.28
C VAL A 45 13.47 -2.71 2.43
N ALA A 46 12.90 -2.62 3.63
CA ALA A 46 11.72 -1.81 3.91
C ALA A 46 12.01 -0.31 3.74
N SER A 47 13.18 0.15 4.21
CA SER A 47 13.62 1.54 4.03
C SER A 47 13.83 1.88 2.56
N THR A 48 14.47 0.99 1.81
CA THR A 48 14.62 1.11 0.35
C THR A 48 13.27 1.15 -0.35
N PHE A 49 12.35 0.26 0.03
CA PHE A 49 11.00 0.22 -0.53
C PHE A 49 10.21 1.50 -0.25
N TYR A 50 10.43 2.12 0.91
CA TYR A 50 9.77 3.36 1.29
C TYR A 50 10.03 4.50 0.30
N PHE A 51 11.26 4.60 -0.25
CA PHE A 51 11.56 5.57 -1.31
C PHE A 51 10.65 5.40 -2.53
N PHE A 52 10.45 4.18 -3.01
CA PHE A 52 9.52 3.92 -4.12
C PHE A 52 8.08 4.25 -3.75
N ARG A 53 7.66 3.91 -2.52
CA ARG A 53 6.32 4.24 -2.01
C ARG A 53 6.06 5.76 -2.02
N MET A 54 7.06 6.59 -1.71
CA MET A 54 6.90 8.05 -1.68
C MET A 54 6.48 8.64 -3.03
N LEU A 55 6.91 8.05 -4.15
CA LEU A 55 6.48 8.48 -5.49
C LEU A 55 4.95 8.41 -5.64
N PHE A 56 4.34 7.33 -5.16
CA PHE A 56 2.89 7.14 -5.23
C PHE A 56 2.14 7.97 -4.19
N THR A 57 2.74 8.18 -3.00
CA THR A 57 2.19 9.12 -2.02
C THR A 57 2.14 10.53 -2.61
N GLY A 58 3.22 10.98 -3.26
CA GLY A 58 3.28 12.28 -3.93
C GLY A 58 2.26 12.39 -5.07
N LEU A 59 2.12 11.34 -5.89
CA LEU A 59 1.10 11.30 -6.94
C LEU A 59 -0.33 11.37 -6.35
N GLY A 60 -0.58 10.69 -5.24
CA GLY A 60 -1.86 10.75 -4.51
C GLY A 60 -2.16 12.15 -3.95
N GLN A 61 -1.16 12.80 -3.35
CA GLN A 61 -1.27 14.18 -2.85
C GLN A 61 -1.53 15.18 -3.98
N GLY A 62 -0.90 15.01 -5.15
CA GLY A 62 -1.17 15.84 -6.33
C GLY A 62 -2.55 15.59 -6.95
N LEU A 63 -3.02 14.34 -6.93
CA LEU A 63 -4.35 13.96 -7.42
C LEU A 63 -5.48 14.57 -6.58
N GLN A 64 -5.32 14.61 -5.25
CA GLN A 64 -6.36 14.98 -4.30
C GLN A 64 -7.00 16.37 -4.56
N PRO A 65 -6.25 17.49 -4.69
CA PRO A 65 -6.84 18.80 -4.94
C PRO A 65 -7.53 18.90 -6.31
N ILE A 66 -6.97 18.28 -7.35
CA ILE A 66 -7.54 18.29 -8.71
C ILE A 66 -8.90 17.59 -8.72
N VAL A 67 -9.00 16.41 -8.10
CA VAL A 67 -10.26 15.67 -7.99
C VAL A 67 -11.26 16.45 -7.13
N SER A 68 -10.84 16.99 -5.98
CA SER A 68 -11.70 17.79 -5.11
C SER A 68 -12.29 19.00 -5.84
N PHE A 69 -11.50 19.69 -6.68
CA PHE A 69 -11.94 20.83 -7.48
C PHE A 69 -13.06 20.46 -8.45
N PHE A 70 -12.88 19.41 -9.26
CA PHE A 70 -13.91 18.98 -10.22
C PHE A 70 -15.17 18.46 -9.52
N PHE A 71 -15.02 17.77 -8.39
CA PHE A 71 -16.16 17.31 -7.60
C PHE A 71 -16.92 18.48 -6.95
N GLY A 72 -16.21 19.52 -6.50
CA GLY A 72 -16.81 20.76 -6.01
C GLY A 72 -17.62 21.49 -7.07
N LYS A 73 -17.15 21.49 -8.33
CA LYS A 73 -17.88 22.03 -9.50
C LYS A 73 -19.00 21.12 -10.03
N LYS A 74 -19.29 19.99 -9.37
CA LYS A 74 -20.23 18.95 -9.85
C LYS A 74 -19.83 18.27 -11.17
N GLU A 75 -18.62 18.52 -11.70
CA GLU A 75 -18.07 17.92 -12.92
C GLU A 75 -17.44 16.53 -12.64
N ARG A 76 -18.25 15.60 -12.10
CA ARG A 76 -17.75 14.31 -11.58
C ARG A 76 -17.06 13.43 -12.61
N GLU A 77 -17.46 13.52 -13.88
CA GLU A 77 -16.85 12.70 -14.94
C GLU A 77 -15.42 13.15 -15.27
N LYS A 78 -15.12 14.46 -15.24
CA LYS A 78 -13.75 14.98 -15.38
C LYS A 78 -12.88 14.53 -14.21
N GLY A 79 -13.38 14.62 -12.97
CA GLY A 79 -12.66 14.11 -11.80
C GLY A 79 -12.32 12.61 -11.89
N LYS A 80 -13.24 11.78 -12.42
CA LYS A 80 -12.98 10.36 -12.69
C LYS A 80 -12.00 10.12 -13.84
N GLU A 81 -11.99 10.99 -14.85
CA GLU A 81 -11.02 10.93 -15.94
C GLU A 81 -9.61 11.21 -15.42
N VAL A 82 -9.43 12.24 -14.60
CA VAL A 82 -8.15 12.54 -13.93
C VAL A 82 -7.69 11.33 -13.11
N TYR A 83 -8.58 10.72 -12.32
CA TYR A 83 -8.26 9.50 -11.57
C TYR A 83 -7.85 8.32 -12.47
N ARG A 84 -8.50 8.12 -13.63
CA ARG A 84 -8.12 7.09 -14.60
C ARG A 84 -6.72 7.35 -15.17
N LYS A 85 -6.42 8.59 -15.57
CA LYS A 85 -5.10 8.99 -16.06
C LYS A 85 -4.02 8.81 -15.00
N ALA A 86 -4.29 9.21 -13.75
CA ALA A 86 -3.38 9.01 -12.63
C ALA A 86 -3.09 7.53 -12.37
N LYS A 87 -4.09 6.64 -12.47
CA LYS A 87 -3.87 5.19 -12.36
C LYS A 87 -2.97 4.64 -13.47
N SER A 88 -3.17 5.06 -14.71
CA SER A 88 -2.29 4.64 -15.81
C SER A 88 -0.85 5.12 -15.62
N LEU A 89 -0.68 6.37 -15.16
CA LEU A 89 0.64 6.91 -14.84
C LEU A 89 1.30 6.14 -13.69
N ALA A 90 0.57 5.88 -12.60
CA ALA A 90 1.06 5.08 -11.48
C ALA A 90 1.47 3.67 -11.90
N LEU A 91 0.70 3.03 -12.79
CA LEU A 91 1.06 1.72 -13.32
C LEU A 91 2.38 1.79 -14.10
N GLY A 92 2.53 2.79 -14.98
CA GLY A 92 3.79 3.01 -15.70
C GLY A 92 4.99 3.22 -14.77
N ILE A 93 4.85 4.08 -13.76
CA ILE A 93 5.90 4.31 -12.74
C ILE A 93 6.21 3.02 -11.98
N SER A 94 5.20 2.24 -11.59
CA SER A 94 5.40 0.99 -10.86
C SER A 94 6.14 -0.07 -11.69
N VAL A 95 5.87 -0.15 -13.00
CA VAL A 95 6.62 -1.03 -13.92
C VAL A 95 8.08 -0.59 -14.01
N LEU A 96 8.35 0.71 -14.15
CA LEU A 96 9.71 1.25 -14.19
C LEU A 96 10.47 0.99 -12.90
N CYS A 97 9.85 1.22 -11.74
CA CYS A 97 10.45 0.93 -10.45
C CYS A 97 10.72 -0.57 -10.27
N PHE A 98 9.78 -1.44 -10.64
CA PHE A 98 9.98 -2.89 -10.56
C PHE A 98 11.12 -3.36 -11.48
N ALA A 99 11.16 -2.87 -12.72
CA ALA A 99 12.24 -3.16 -13.66
C ALA A 99 13.60 -2.70 -13.12
N PHE A 100 13.65 -1.48 -12.57
CA PHE A 100 14.86 -0.95 -11.93
C PHE A 100 15.34 -1.85 -10.79
N VAL A 101 14.45 -2.24 -9.88
CA VAL A 101 14.78 -3.18 -8.79
C VAL A 101 15.19 -4.55 -9.33
N PHE A 102 14.52 -5.06 -10.36
CA PHE A 102 14.83 -6.37 -10.93
C PHE A 102 16.29 -6.45 -11.42
N PHE A 103 16.77 -5.41 -12.12
CA PHE A 103 18.14 -5.36 -12.63
C PHE A 103 19.17 -4.91 -11.58
N GLN A 104 18.79 -4.03 -10.64
CA GLN A 104 19.74 -3.37 -9.74
C GLN A 104 19.65 -3.83 -8.28
N LYS A 105 18.85 -4.85 -7.94
CA LYS A 105 18.66 -5.33 -6.56
C LYS A 105 19.96 -5.56 -5.78
N GLU A 106 20.98 -6.13 -6.41
CA GLU A 106 22.27 -6.42 -5.76
C GLU A 106 23.10 -5.15 -5.60
N SER A 107 23.18 -4.30 -6.64
CA SER A 107 23.83 -2.99 -6.58
C SER A 107 23.23 -2.12 -5.48
N ILE A 108 21.90 -2.08 -5.38
CA ILE A 108 21.18 -1.33 -4.34
C ILE A 108 21.56 -1.85 -2.96
N MET A 109 21.61 -3.17 -2.76
CA MET A 109 21.93 -3.77 -1.46
C MET A 109 23.42 -3.62 -1.10
N SER A 110 24.31 -3.62 -2.09
CA SER A 110 25.75 -3.39 -1.86
C SER A 110 26.09 -1.99 -1.35
N PHE A 111 25.17 -1.02 -1.50
CA PHE A 111 25.31 0.30 -0.89
C PHE A 111 25.18 0.25 0.65
N TYR A 112 24.45 -0.74 1.18
CA TYR A 112 24.16 -0.85 2.61
C TYR A 112 25.09 -1.83 3.34
N HIS A 113 25.65 -2.81 2.64
CA HIS A 113 26.45 -3.86 3.26
C HIS A 113 27.50 -4.39 2.30
N SER A 114 28.63 -4.88 2.82
CA SER A 114 29.74 -5.40 2.01
C SER A 114 29.80 -6.94 1.93
N ASP A 115 29.21 -7.64 2.90
CA ASP A 115 29.12 -9.11 2.86
C ASP A 115 28.21 -9.59 1.71
N ARG A 116 28.78 -10.41 0.82
CA ARG A 116 28.10 -10.96 -0.36
C ARG A 116 26.90 -11.83 0.01
N ASN A 117 26.97 -12.63 1.07
CA ASN A 117 25.85 -13.49 1.46
C ASN A 117 24.65 -12.66 1.92
N PHE A 118 24.91 -11.64 2.73
CA PHE A 118 23.90 -10.66 3.13
C PHE A 118 23.28 -9.94 1.91
N ILE A 119 24.10 -9.45 0.99
CA ILE A 119 23.65 -8.74 -0.22
C ILE A 119 22.69 -9.61 -1.03
N LEU A 120 23.05 -10.87 -1.30
CA LEU A 120 22.22 -11.78 -2.09
C LEU A 120 20.89 -12.09 -1.38
N PHE A 121 20.93 -12.27 -0.06
CA PHE A 121 19.74 -12.50 0.75
C PHE A 121 18.78 -11.29 0.72
N ALA A 122 19.30 -10.10 1.00
CA ALA A 122 18.52 -8.87 1.00
C ALA A 122 18.02 -8.50 -0.41
N ALA A 123 18.81 -8.76 -1.46
CA ALA A 123 18.42 -8.51 -2.84
C ALA A 123 17.25 -9.39 -3.28
N ARG A 124 17.25 -10.67 -2.87
CA ARG A 124 16.10 -11.56 -3.08
C ARG A 124 14.88 -11.07 -2.31
N GLY A 125 15.07 -10.64 -1.05
CA GLY A 125 14.02 -10.05 -0.24
C GLY A 125 13.41 -8.82 -0.89
N LEU A 126 14.25 -7.88 -1.38
CA LEU A 126 13.81 -6.68 -2.07
C LEU A 126 13.01 -7.01 -3.32
N LEU A 127 13.44 -7.96 -4.15
CA LEU A 127 12.70 -8.33 -5.35
C LEU A 127 11.30 -8.84 -5.00
N LEU A 128 11.20 -9.75 -4.03
CA LEU A 128 9.91 -10.30 -3.58
C LEU A 128 9.02 -9.20 -2.97
N TYR A 129 9.58 -8.37 -2.11
CA TYR A 129 8.86 -7.26 -1.48
C TYR A 129 8.39 -6.23 -2.50
N CYS A 130 9.20 -5.96 -3.54
CA CYS A 130 8.90 -5.02 -4.60
C CYS A 130 7.75 -5.48 -5.50
N THR A 131 7.39 -6.76 -5.54
CA THR A 131 6.19 -7.21 -6.27
C THR A 131 4.90 -6.54 -5.76
N SER A 132 4.89 -6.06 -4.51
CA SER A 132 3.78 -5.30 -3.94
C SER A 132 3.56 -3.92 -4.60
N ILE A 133 4.54 -3.38 -5.32
CA ILE A 133 4.57 -1.99 -5.79
C ILE A 133 3.38 -1.63 -6.68
N PHE A 134 2.94 -2.57 -7.53
CA PHE A 134 1.78 -2.39 -8.41
C PHE A 134 0.49 -2.16 -7.61
N PHE A 135 0.31 -2.95 -6.54
CA PHE A 135 -0.84 -2.88 -5.65
C PHE A 135 -0.77 -1.65 -4.75
N VAL A 136 0.43 -1.34 -4.22
CA VAL A 136 0.67 -0.13 -3.42
C VAL A 136 0.27 1.12 -4.20
N ALA A 137 0.71 1.22 -5.45
CA ALA A 137 0.41 2.34 -6.34
C ALA A 137 -1.10 2.52 -6.55
N PHE A 138 -1.81 1.43 -6.85
CA PHE A 138 -3.26 1.43 -7.02
C PHE A 138 -4.00 1.81 -5.73
N ASN A 139 -3.61 1.20 -4.60
CA ASN A 139 -4.27 1.40 -3.32
C ASN A 139 -4.11 2.85 -2.84
N LEU A 140 -2.90 3.41 -2.90
CA LEU A 140 -2.65 4.80 -2.47
C LEU A 140 -3.49 5.79 -3.29
N LEU A 141 -3.49 5.68 -4.62
CA LEU A 141 -4.32 6.54 -5.47
C LEU A 141 -5.81 6.40 -5.19
N SER A 142 -6.27 5.17 -4.95
CA SER A 142 -7.68 4.92 -4.66
C SER A 142 -8.11 5.55 -3.34
N ILE A 143 -7.29 5.41 -2.30
CA ILE A 143 -7.50 6.04 -1.00
C ILE A 143 -7.53 7.57 -1.15
N SER A 144 -6.53 8.17 -1.81
CA SER A 144 -6.50 9.62 -2.07
C SER A 144 -7.72 10.10 -2.86
N TYR A 145 -8.17 9.35 -3.85
CA TYR A 145 -9.39 9.65 -4.60
C TYR A 145 -10.64 9.63 -3.69
N TYR A 146 -10.80 8.63 -2.83
CA TYR A 146 -11.95 8.57 -1.91
C TYR A 146 -11.93 9.70 -0.88
N GLN A 147 -10.74 10.12 -0.42
CA GLN A 147 -10.60 11.30 0.43
C GLN A 147 -11.00 12.57 -0.32
N ALA A 148 -10.55 12.74 -1.57
CA ALA A 148 -10.85 13.92 -2.40
C ALA A 148 -12.35 14.14 -2.64
N ILE A 149 -13.11 13.04 -2.82
CA ILE A 149 -14.56 13.13 -3.05
C ILE A 149 -15.38 13.22 -1.75
N GLY A 150 -14.73 13.39 -0.60
CA GLY A 150 -15.37 13.51 0.71
C GLY A 150 -15.82 12.19 1.34
N ASN A 151 -15.37 11.04 0.83
CA ASN A 151 -15.71 9.72 1.37
C ASN A 151 -14.61 9.18 2.30
N GLY A 152 -14.36 9.91 3.40
CA GLY A 152 -13.35 9.55 4.39
C GLY A 152 -13.56 8.18 5.04
N LYS A 153 -14.82 7.74 5.19
CA LYS A 153 -15.14 6.41 5.76
C LYS A 153 -14.57 5.28 4.91
N LEU A 154 -14.74 5.33 3.59
CA LEU A 154 -14.17 4.31 2.69
C LEU A 154 -12.65 4.40 2.61
N ALA A 155 -12.11 5.63 2.55
CA ALA A 155 -10.67 5.82 2.58
C ALA A 155 -10.05 5.18 3.82
N ASN A 156 -10.64 5.42 5.00
CA ASN A 156 -10.19 4.85 6.26
C ASN A 156 -10.35 3.33 6.30
N LEU A 157 -11.46 2.78 5.76
CA LEU A 157 -11.66 1.34 5.68
C LEU A 157 -10.57 0.66 4.83
N PHE A 158 -10.24 1.23 3.67
CA PHE A 158 -9.18 0.68 2.81
C PHE A 158 -7.78 0.85 3.42
N SER A 159 -7.51 1.97 4.08
CA SER A 159 -6.27 2.16 4.84
C SER A 159 -6.16 1.14 5.98
N PHE A 160 -7.23 0.92 6.73
CA PHE A 160 -7.29 -0.09 7.79
C PHE A 160 -7.11 -1.51 7.25
N GLY A 161 -7.69 -1.80 6.08
CA GLY A 161 -7.50 -3.05 5.34
C GLY A 161 -6.02 -3.38 5.12
N ARG A 162 -5.28 -2.40 4.60
CA ARG A 162 -3.84 -2.47 4.34
C ARG A 162 -3.00 -2.62 5.60
N SER A 163 -3.30 -1.82 6.62
CA SER A 163 -2.44 -1.74 7.80
C SER A 163 -2.69 -2.86 8.80
N PHE A 164 -3.91 -3.42 8.86
CA PHE A 164 -4.29 -4.33 9.94
C PHE A 164 -5.06 -5.57 9.47
N LEU A 165 -6.20 -5.36 8.79
CA LEU A 165 -7.17 -6.43 8.55
C LEU A 165 -6.58 -7.60 7.74
N PHE A 166 -5.88 -7.30 6.65
CA PHE A 166 -5.25 -8.31 5.82
C PHE A 166 -3.81 -8.61 6.26
N LEU A 167 -3.12 -7.60 6.79
CA LEU A 167 -1.72 -7.70 7.16
C LEU A 167 -1.50 -8.73 8.26
N LEU A 168 -2.26 -8.64 9.36
CA LEU A 168 -2.05 -9.51 10.51
C LEU A 168 -2.24 -11.00 10.17
N PRO A 169 -3.35 -11.44 9.53
CA PRO A 169 -3.48 -12.84 9.12
C PRO A 169 -2.34 -13.30 8.22
N PHE A 170 -1.98 -12.52 7.20
CA PHE A 170 -0.92 -12.91 6.27
C PHE A 170 0.47 -12.95 6.92
N LEU A 171 0.74 -12.09 7.89
CA LEU A 171 1.98 -12.07 8.65
C LEU A 171 2.20 -13.38 9.43
N TYR A 172 1.15 -14.07 9.87
CA TYR A 172 1.27 -15.35 10.55
C TYR A 172 1.10 -16.56 9.61
N VAL A 173 0.22 -16.47 8.62
CA VAL A 173 -0.11 -17.59 7.72
C VAL A 173 0.94 -17.82 6.64
N LEU A 174 1.41 -16.78 5.95
CA LEU A 174 2.33 -16.96 4.83
C LEU A 174 3.69 -17.54 5.25
N PRO A 175 4.31 -17.09 6.34
CA PRO A 175 5.57 -17.68 6.80
C PRO A 175 5.41 -19.10 7.30
N ALA A 176 4.25 -19.45 7.86
CA ALA A 176 3.98 -20.82 8.28
C ALA A 176 3.94 -21.80 7.08
N VAL A 177 3.56 -21.32 5.89
CA VAL A 177 3.46 -22.14 4.67
C VAL A 177 4.72 -22.09 3.81
N TRP A 178 5.35 -20.91 3.68
CA TRP A 178 6.48 -20.65 2.76
C TRP A 178 7.77 -20.18 3.44
N GLY A 179 7.82 -20.23 4.78
CA GLY A 179 8.97 -19.81 5.57
C GLY A 179 9.40 -18.37 5.25
N MET A 180 10.70 -18.19 5.04
CA MET A 180 11.29 -16.88 4.75
C MET A 180 10.74 -16.24 3.45
N THR A 181 10.39 -17.05 2.44
CA THR A 181 9.79 -16.51 1.21
C THR A 181 8.40 -15.94 1.50
N GLY A 182 7.64 -16.60 2.38
CA GLY A 182 6.35 -16.13 2.88
C GLY A 182 6.48 -14.78 3.60
N MET A 183 7.52 -14.60 4.42
CA MET A 183 7.81 -13.34 5.11
C MET A 183 7.93 -12.15 4.14
N TRP A 184 8.71 -12.32 3.06
CA TRP A 184 8.89 -11.26 2.07
C TRP A 184 7.62 -10.94 1.28
N LEU A 185 6.72 -11.92 1.13
CA LEU A 185 5.49 -11.79 0.37
C LEU A 185 4.30 -11.25 1.19
N VAL A 186 4.43 -11.10 2.51
CA VAL A 186 3.36 -10.57 3.38
C VAL A 186 2.80 -9.25 2.85
N LEU A 187 3.69 -8.31 2.47
CA LEU A 187 3.25 -7.03 1.94
C LEU A 187 2.49 -7.21 0.62
N THR A 188 3.00 -8.03 -0.30
CA THR A 188 2.39 -8.26 -1.61
C THR A 188 0.97 -8.81 -1.47
N PHE A 189 0.76 -9.83 -0.64
CA PHE A 189 -0.56 -10.43 -0.42
C PHE A 189 -1.52 -9.47 0.28
N THR A 190 -1.03 -8.70 1.26
CA THR A 190 -1.82 -7.68 1.96
C THR A 190 -2.32 -6.60 1.00
N GLU A 191 -1.42 -6.10 0.15
CA GLU A 191 -1.73 -5.05 -0.82
C GLU A 191 -2.62 -5.58 -1.95
N ALA A 192 -2.41 -6.82 -2.38
CA ALA A 192 -3.26 -7.49 -3.36
C ALA A 192 -4.68 -7.68 -2.84
N ALA A 193 -4.86 -8.21 -1.62
CA ALA A 193 -6.17 -8.37 -0.99
C ALA A 193 -6.92 -7.03 -0.83
N THR A 194 -6.19 -5.98 -0.46
CA THR A 194 -6.78 -4.63 -0.40
C THR A 194 -7.16 -4.12 -1.79
N SER A 195 -6.30 -4.33 -2.79
CA SER A 195 -6.57 -3.94 -4.18
C SER A 195 -7.82 -4.63 -4.72
N ILE A 196 -7.97 -5.93 -4.45
CA ILE A 196 -9.15 -6.72 -4.80
C ILE A 196 -10.40 -6.14 -4.11
N SER A 197 -10.32 -5.82 -2.82
CA SER A 197 -11.42 -5.23 -2.07
C SER A 197 -11.87 -3.88 -2.66
N ILE A 198 -10.92 -3.02 -3.00
CA ILE A 198 -11.19 -1.73 -3.66
C ILE A 198 -11.81 -1.96 -5.04
N PHE A 199 -11.22 -2.85 -5.85
CA PHE A 199 -11.69 -3.14 -7.20
C PHE A 199 -13.11 -3.70 -7.20
N TYR A 200 -13.41 -4.64 -6.30
CA TYR A 200 -14.75 -5.18 -6.09
C TYR A 200 -15.76 -4.06 -5.75
N TYR A 201 -15.40 -3.19 -4.81
CA TYR A 201 -16.24 -2.05 -4.44
C TYR A 201 -16.47 -1.08 -5.63
N GLN A 202 -15.43 -0.77 -6.41
CA GLN A 202 -15.54 0.08 -7.60
C GLN A 202 -16.52 -0.51 -8.64
N ASN A 203 -16.46 -1.82 -8.88
CA ASN A 203 -17.34 -2.50 -9.84
C ASN A 203 -18.78 -2.63 -9.33
N TYR A 204 -18.98 -2.91 -8.05
CA TYR A 204 -20.29 -2.92 -7.43
C TYR A 204 -21.00 -1.57 -7.58
N ARG A 205 -20.28 -0.46 -7.33
CA ARG A 205 -20.77 0.92 -7.54
C ARG A 205 -21.14 1.22 -8.99
N LYS A 206 -20.35 0.74 -9.96
CA LYS A 206 -20.66 0.90 -11.39
C LYS A 206 -21.96 0.17 -11.76
N LYS A 207 -22.11 -1.09 -11.33
CA LYS A 207 -23.32 -1.89 -11.57
C LYS A 207 -24.56 -1.27 -10.94
N LYS A 208 -24.48 -0.78 -9.71
CA LYS A 208 -25.61 -0.12 -9.05
C LYS A 208 -26.05 1.15 -9.79
N LYS A 209 -25.10 1.99 -10.25
CA LYS A 209 -25.41 3.17 -11.06
C LYS A 209 -26.07 2.82 -12.40
N PHE A 210 -25.71 1.69 -13.01
CA PHE A 210 -26.32 1.19 -14.24
C PHE A 210 -27.76 0.68 -14.01
N LEU A 211 -27.99 -0.06 -12.92
CA LEU A 211 -29.32 -0.57 -12.54
C LEU A 211 -30.30 0.54 -12.14
N ASP A 212 -29.82 1.61 -11.49
CA ASP A 212 -30.64 2.77 -11.14
C ASP A 212 -31.05 3.60 -12.37
N ILE A 213 -30.33 3.50 -13.49
CA ILE A 213 -30.70 4.13 -14.78
C ILE A 213 -31.74 3.27 -15.50
N GLY A 214 -31.60 1.95 -15.49
CA GLY A 214 -32.56 1.02 -16.12
C GLY A 214 -33.93 0.93 -15.44
N ARG A 215 -34.11 1.47 -14.22
CA ARG A 215 -35.41 1.58 -13.53
C ARG A 215 -36.12 2.92 -13.77
N ARG A 216 -35.50 3.86 -14.49
CA ARG A 216 -36.07 5.18 -14.84
C ARG A 216 -36.43 5.31 -16.32
N VAL A 217 -36.34 4.22 -17.06
CA VAL A 217 -36.83 4.06 -18.43
C VAL A 217 -38.02 3.12 -18.35
#